data_AF-A0A936ZK54-F1
#
_entry.id   AF-A0A936ZK54-F1
#
_cell.length_a   1.000
_cell.length_b   1.000
_cell.length_c   1.000
_cell.angle_alpha   90.00
_cell.angle_beta   90.00
_cell.angle_gamma   90.00
#
_symmetry.space_group_name_H-M   'P 1'
#
loop_
_entity.id
_entity.type
_entity.pdbx_description
1 polymer ?
#
loop_
_entity_poly.entity_id
_entity_poly.type
_entity_poly.pdbx_seq_one_letter_code
_entity_poly.pdbx_strand_id
1 'polypeptide(L)' 'DAARLGRVEMRNLIGHDADEWEQILSDPGAHLHLYGKAEARAGRKMGHVTRIFVD' A
#
# COMPACT_ATOMS: atom_id res chain seq x y z
N ASP A 1 0.39 -29.36 6.04
CA ASP A 1 0.48 -29.07 4.60
C ASP A 1 0.62 -27.56 4.44
N ALA A 2 1.67 -27.10 3.76
CA ALA A 2 2.02 -25.68 3.66
C ALA A 2 2.30 -25.34 2.19
N ALA A 3 1.23 -25.31 1.39
CA ALA A 3 1.31 -24.87 0.01
C ALA A 3 1.48 -23.35 -0.06
N ARG A 4 2.37 -22.88 -0.94
CA ARG A 4 2.48 -21.46 -1.25
C ARG A 4 1.25 -21.02 -2.05
N LEU A 5 0.54 -19.99 -1.59
CA LEU A 5 -0.68 -19.49 -2.24
C LEU A 5 -0.47 -18.31 -3.18
N GLY A 6 0.75 -17.75 -3.25
CA GLY A 6 1.09 -16.63 -4.12
C GLY A 6 2.23 -15.78 -3.56
N ARG A 7 2.41 -14.58 -4.13
CA ARG A 7 3.37 -13.56 -3.66
C ARG A 7 2.64 -12.36 -3.07
N VAL A 8 3.22 -11.78 -2.02
CA VAL A 8 2.73 -10.55 -1.41
C VAL A 8 3.87 -9.54 -1.32
N GLU A 9 3.59 -8.29 -1.68
CA GLU A 9 4.53 -7.18 -1.55
C GLU A 9 3.88 -6.04 -0.75
N MET A 10 4.61 -5.49 0.22
CA MET A 10 4.16 -4.34 0.98
C MET A 10 5.11 -3.16 0.76
N ARG A 11 4.54 -1.99 0.45
CA ARG A 11 5.25 -0.72 0.30
C ARG A 11 4.71 0.29 1.29
N ASN A 12 5.59 0.93 2.05
CA ASN A 12 5.23 2.12 2.85
C ASN A 12 4.97 3.30 1.90
N LEU A 13 3.96 4.11 2.20
CA LEU A 13 3.74 5.39 1.54
C LEU A 13 4.35 6.49 2.41
N ILE A 14 5.39 7.16 1.90
CA ILE A 14 6.14 8.18 2.63
C ILE A 14 5.80 9.57 2.10
N GLY A 15 5.44 10.49 3.01
CA GLY A 15 5.08 11.85 2.65
C GLY A 15 3.99 11.88 1.58
N HIS A 16 4.31 12.50 0.45
CA HIS A 16 3.39 12.69 -0.66
C HIS A 16 3.16 11.44 -1.52
N ASP A 17 3.86 10.32 -1.28
CA ASP A 17 3.51 9.04 -1.92
C ASP A 17 2.07 8.61 -1.60
N ALA A 18 1.50 9.09 -0.48
CA ALA A 18 0.12 8.82 -0.12
C ALA A 18 -0.90 9.55 -1.00
N ASP A 19 -0.48 10.56 -1.76
CA ASP A 19 -1.35 11.30 -2.68
C ASP A 19 -1.68 10.44 -3.93
N GLU A 20 -0.92 9.37 -4.18
CA GLU A 20 -1.19 8.37 -5.23
C GLU A 20 -2.38 7.42 -4.89
N TRP A 21 -3.12 7.68 -3.81
CA TRP A 21 -4.14 6.76 -3.28
C TRP A 21 -5.20 6.35 -4.31
N GLU A 22 -5.64 7.28 -5.17
CA GLU A 22 -6.62 6.99 -6.23
C GLU A 22 -6.08 5.94 -7.20
N GLN A 23 -4.84 6.14 -7.67
CA GLN A 23 -4.17 5.20 -8.56
C GLN A 23 -3.96 3.85 -7.88
N ILE A 24 -3.58 3.85 -6.60
CA ILE A 24 -3.42 2.62 -5.82
C ILE A 24 -4.75 1.86 -5.74
N LEU A 25 -5.86 2.53 -5.46
CA LEU A 25 -7.17 1.89 -5.35
C LEU A 25 -7.73 1.38 -6.69
N SER A 26 -7.21 1.87 -7.82
CA SER A 26 -7.55 1.34 -9.14
C SER A 26 -6.97 -0.06 -9.42
N ASP A 27 -5.95 -0.48 -8.66
CA ASP A 27 -5.35 -1.81 -8.73
C ASP A 27 -6.18 -2.80 -7.88
N PRO A 28 -6.85 -3.80 -8.49
CA PRO A 28 -7.70 -4.72 -7.75
C PRO A 28 -6.94 -5.63 -6.79
N GLY A 29 -5.61 -5.77 -6.95
CA GLY A 29 -4.76 -6.51 -6.03
C GLY A 29 -4.23 -5.67 -4.87
N ALA A 30 -4.51 -4.36 -4.85
CA ALA A 30 -3.99 -3.44 -3.85
C ALA A 30 -4.93 -3.30 -2.64
N HIS A 31 -4.34 -3.44 -1.46
CA HIS A 31 -4.97 -3.19 -0.17
C HIS A 31 -4.30 -1.97 0.47
N LEU A 32 -4.94 -0.81 0.32
CA LEU A 32 -4.46 0.47 0.85
C LEU A 32 -4.88 0.66 2.31
N HIS A 33 -3.95 1.13 3.14
CA HIS A 33 -4.22 1.62 4.49
C HIS A 33 -3.55 2.98 4.70
N LEU A 34 -4.36 4.04 4.80
CA LEU A 34 -3.92 5.38 5.19
C LEU A 34 -4.12 5.59 6.69
N TYR A 35 -3.15 6.20 7.37
CA TYR A 35 -3.18 6.37 8.83
C TYR A 35 -4.01 7.57 9.31
N GLY A 36 -4.74 8.26 8.41
CA GLY A 36 -5.59 9.40 8.77
C GLY A 36 -4.83 10.63 9.28
N LYS A 37 -3.53 10.76 8.94
CA LYS A 37 -2.71 11.92 9.32
C LYS A 37 -3.11 13.13 8.47
N ALA A 38 -3.39 14.25 9.13
CA ALA A 38 -3.87 15.47 8.48
C ALA A 38 -2.90 16.10 7.46
N GLU A 39 -1.59 15.82 7.56
CA GLU A 39 -0.57 16.47 6.73
C GLU A 39 0.53 15.48 6.32
N ALA A 40 0.79 15.40 5.02
CA ALA A 40 1.95 14.72 4.45
C ALA A 40 3.22 15.56 4.65
N ARG A 41 4.32 14.92 5.07
CA ARG A 41 5.64 15.55 5.24
C ARG A 41 6.73 14.60 4.76
N ALA A 42 7.83 15.15 4.24
CA ALA A 42 8.98 14.35 3.82
C ALA A 42 9.43 13.40 4.96
N GLY A 43 9.65 12.12 4.63
CA GLY A 43 10.05 11.08 5.58
C GLY A 43 8.95 10.56 6.51
N ARG A 44 7.75 11.18 6.53
CA ARG A 44 6.64 10.73 7.39
C ARG A 44 5.91 9.54 6.75
N LYS A 45 5.79 8.41 7.45
CA LYS A 45 4.92 7.32 6.99
C LYS A 45 3.46 7.76 7.04
N MET A 46 2.81 7.81 5.89
CA MET A 46 1.41 8.23 5.76
C MET A 46 0.46 7.04 5.64
N GLY A 47 0.98 5.89 5.21
CA GLY A 47 0.23 4.65 5.11
C GLY A 47 1.07 3.53 4.54
N HIS A 48 0.40 2.51 4.03
CA HIS A 48 1.01 1.47 3.23
C HIS A 48 0.02 0.89 2.23
N VAL A 49 0.57 0.24 1.22
CA VAL A 49 -0.17 -0.61 0.31
C VAL A 49 0.42 -2.01 0.34
N THR A 50 -0.45 -3.01 0.47
CA THR A 50 -0.10 -4.43 0.30
C THR A 50 -0.68 -4.91 -1.02
N ARG A 51 0.13 -5.50 -1.89
CA ARG A 51 -0.30 -6.10 -3.15
C ARG A 51 -0.22 -7.61 -3.08
N ILE A 52 -1.28 -8.26 -3.52
CA ILE A 52 -1.36 -9.72 -3.61
C ILE A 52 -1.27 -10.11 -5.08
N PHE A 53 -0.32 -10.99 -5.40
CA PHE A 53 -0.15 -11.58 -6.72
C PHE A 53 -0.50 -13.05 -6.61
N VAL A 54 -1.59 -13.43 -7.26
CA VAL A 54 -1.98 -14.83 -7.42
C VAL A 54 -1.17 -15.39 -8.59
N ASP A 55 -0.47 -16.49 -8.35
CA ASP A 55 0.21 -17.25 -9.40
C ASP A 55 -0.81 -18.07 -10.23
#